data_AF-A0A149Q7M0-F1
#
_entry.id   AF-A0A149Q7M0-F1
#
_cell.length_a   1.000
_cell.length_b   1.000
_cell.length_c   1.000
_cell.angle_alpha   90.00
_cell.angle_beta   90.00
_cell.angle_gamma   90.00
#
_symmetry.space_group_name_H-M   'P 1'
#
loop_
_entity.id
_entity.type
_entity.pdbx_description
1 polymer ?
#
loop_
_entity_poly.entity_id
_entity_poly.type
_entity_poly.pdbx_seq_one_letter_code
_entity_poly.pdbx_strand_id
1 'polypeptide(L)'
;MTQTATPENKPQITLNMLRQWGACSSGKSWFSEKFPQGAEYGETMTALYADKKYGDARWLARNVFDKAFSKEIVISDVNSLIALTNNVEGAEDNSGYGARIG
;
A
#
# COMPACT_ATOMS: atom_id res chain seq x y z
N MET A 1 24.18 12.07 -16.19
CA MET A 1 23.24 12.62 -15.18
C MET A 1 22.72 11.42 -14.41
N THR A 2 23.18 11.27 -13.18
CA THR A 2 22.88 10.15 -12.27
C THR A 2 21.44 10.26 -11.78
N GLN A 3 20.65 9.21 -12.02
CA GLN A 3 19.29 9.11 -11.53
C GLN A 3 19.33 8.77 -10.05
N THR A 4 19.10 9.77 -9.20
CA THR A 4 18.91 9.60 -7.76
C THR A 4 17.50 9.07 -7.53
N ALA A 5 17.28 7.79 -7.79
CA ALA A 5 16.09 7.11 -7.29
C ALA A 5 16.36 6.76 -5.83
N THR A 6 15.72 7.50 -4.91
CA THR A 6 15.39 6.99 -3.58
C THR A 6 14.89 5.55 -3.76
N PRO A 7 15.28 4.55 -2.94
CA PRO A 7 14.64 3.25 -2.99
C PRO A 7 13.21 3.43 -2.46
N GLU A 8 12.31 3.95 -3.31
CA GLU A 8 10.88 3.85 -3.09
C GLU A 8 10.60 2.35 -3.08
N ASN A 9 10.50 1.77 -1.89
CA ASN A 9 10.02 0.42 -1.68
C ASN A 9 8.53 0.39 -2.06
N LYS A 10 8.26 0.49 -3.36
CA LYS A 10 6.92 0.52 -3.90
C LYS A 10 6.31 -0.86 -3.70
N PRO A 11 5.17 -0.96 -3.00
CA PRO A 11 4.56 -2.25 -2.69
C PRO A 11 4.20 -2.98 -3.99
N GLN A 12 4.84 -4.13 -4.22
CA GLN A 12 4.59 -4.98 -5.38
C GLN A 12 3.49 -5.99 -5.05
N ILE A 13 2.63 -6.25 -6.04
CA ILE A 13 1.65 -7.33 -6.01
C ILE A 13 2.09 -8.38 -7.03
N THR A 14 2.19 -9.62 -6.57
CA THR A 14 2.54 -10.76 -7.43
C THR A 14 1.42 -11.79 -7.42
N LEU A 15 1.33 -12.59 -8.49
CA LEU A 15 0.36 -13.68 -8.56
C LEU A 15 0.54 -14.69 -7.41
N ASN A 16 1.78 -14.88 -6.93
CA ASN A 16 2.06 -15.76 -5.80
C ASN A 16 1.42 -15.24 -4.51
N MET A 17 1.52 -13.93 -4.23
CA MET A 17 0.86 -13.29 -3.09
C MET A 17 -0.66 -13.48 -3.15
N LEU A 18 -1.27 -13.24 -4.32
CA LEU A 18 -2.70 -13.44 -4.52
C LEU A 18 -3.13 -14.90 -4.29
N ARG A 19 -2.30 -15.88 -4.70
CA ARG A 19 -2.55 -17.30 -4.42
C ARG A 19 -2.49 -17.60 -2.92
N GLN A 20 -1.46 -17.11 -2.23
CA GLN A 20 -1.28 -17.31 -0.79
C GLN A 20 -2.42 -16.68 0.03
N TRP A 21 -2.94 -15.53 -0.39
CA TRP A 21 -4.05 -14.85 0.29
C TRP A 21 -5.43 -15.43 -0.04
N GLY A 22 -5.50 -16.42 -0.94
CA GLY A 22 -6.76 -17.06 -1.29
C GLY A 22 -7.64 -16.26 -2.25
N ALA A 23 -7.04 -15.52 -3.19
CA ALA A 23 -7.80 -14.86 -4.25
C ALA A 23 -8.64 -15.87 -5.05
N CYS A 24 -9.83 -15.45 -5.45
CA CYS A 24 -10.73 -16.25 -6.28
C CYS A 24 -10.11 -16.52 -7.67
N SER A 25 -10.56 -17.59 -8.33
CA SER A 25 -10.02 -18.00 -9.64
C SER A 25 -10.15 -16.91 -10.70
N SER A 26 -11.28 -16.19 -10.73
CA SER A 26 -11.50 -15.08 -11.65
C SER A 26 -10.57 -13.90 -11.39
N GLY A 27 -10.34 -13.53 -10.12
CA GLY A 27 -9.41 -12.45 -9.75
C GLY A 27 -7.97 -12.78 -10.10
N LYS A 28 -7.54 -14.05 -9.91
CA LYS A 28 -6.20 -14.52 -10.30
C LYS A 28 -6.01 -14.51 -11.82
N SER A 29 -7.00 -15.00 -12.58
CA SER A 29 -6.94 -15.01 -14.06
C SER A 29 -6.80 -13.59 -14.60
N TRP A 30 -7.69 -12.69 -14.14
CA TRP A 30 -7.67 -11.29 -14.51
C TRP A 30 -6.31 -10.64 -14.20
N PHE A 31 -5.76 -10.88 -13.01
CA PHE A 31 -4.47 -10.33 -12.63
C PHE A 31 -3.33 -10.88 -13.50
N SER A 32 -3.28 -12.19 -13.74
CA SER A 32 -2.22 -12.79 -14.57
C SER A 32 -2.28 -12.40 -16.04
N GLU A 33 -3.48 -12.14 -16.57
CA GLU A 33 -3.68 -11.66 -17.94
C GLU A 33 -3.18 -10.22 -18.09
N LYS A 34 -3.46 -9.36 -17.11
CA LYS A 34 -3.12 -7.93 -17.16
C LYS A 34 -1.69 -7.62 -16.70
N PHE A 35 -1.20 -8.38 -15.72
CA PHE A 35 0.08 -8.18 -15.04
C PHE A 35 0.86 -9.51 -14.93
N PRO A 36 1.34 -10.08 -16.05
CA PRO A 36 1.97 -11.39 -16.05
C PRO A 36 3.25 -11.47 -15.19
N GLN A 37 3.94 -10.34 -14.98
CA GLN A 37 5.12 -10.25 -14.12
C GLN A 37 4.82 -9.72 -12.70
N GLY A 38 3.55 -9.44 -12.39
CA GLY A 38 3.16 -8.61 -11.25
C GLY A 38 3.13 -7.13 -11.62
N ALA A 39 2.71 -6.31 -10.65
CA ALA A 39 2.59 -4.87 -10.82
C ALA A 39 2.68 -4.16 -9.46
N GLU A 40 2.91 -2.86 -9.50
CA GLU A 40 2.78 -2.02 -8.30
C GLU A 40 1.34 -2.08 -7.77
N TYR A 41 1.18 -1.97 -6.45
CA TYR A 41 -0.13 -1.94 -5.82
C TYR A 41 -1.00 -0.79 -6.37
N GLY A 42 -0.42 0.40 -6.54
CA GLY A 42 -1.14 1.55 -7.10
C GLY A 42 -1.61 1.33 -8.54
N GLU A 43 -0.77 0.72 -9.37
CA GLU A 43 -1.12 0.34 -10.75
C GLU A 43 -2.23 -0.72 -10.77
N THR A 44 -2.13 -1.74 -9.92
CA THR A 44 -3.14 -2.80 -9.79
C THR A 44 -4.49 -2.22 -9.36
N MET A 45 -4.50 -1.33 -8.37
CA MET A 45 -5.72 -0.67 -7.88
C MET A 45 -6.35 0.20 -8.97
N THR A 46 -5.54 0.97 -9.70
CA THR A 46 -6.02 1.81 -10.82
C THR A 46 -6.68 0.96 -11.90
N ALA A 47 -6.06 -0.16 -12.27
CA ALA A 47 -6.61 -1.08 -13.26
C ALA A 47 -7.90 -1.76 -12.81
N LEU A 48 -8.02 -2.11 -11.52
CA LEU A 48 -9.26 -2.66 -10.96
C LEU A 48 -10.40 -1.64 -11.01
N TYR A 49 -10.13 -0.37 -10.70
CA TYR A 49 -11.13 0.69 -10.79
C TYR A 49 -11.54 0.99 -12.24
N ALA A 50 -10.59 1.00 -13.18
CA ALA A 50 -10.87 1.17 -14.61
C ALA A 50 -11.79 0.06 -15.15
N ASP A 51 -11.59 -1.18 -14.71
CA ASP A 51 -12.40 -2.34 -15.12
C ASP A 51 -13.67 -2.51 -14.25
N LYS A 52 -13.97 -1.55 -13.37
CA LYS A 52 -15.14 -1.54 -12.45
C LYS A 52 -15.18 -2.75 -11.50
N LYS A 53 -14.03 -3.33 -11.18
CA LYS A 53 -13.87 -4.47 -10.28
C LYS A 53 -13.74 -4.04 -8.81
N TYR A 54 -14.73 -3.30 -8.32
CA TYR A 54 -14.68 -2.69 -6.98
C TYR A 54 -14.57 -3.70 -5.84
N GLY A 55 -15.19 -4.88 -5.99
CA GLY A 55 -15.10 -5.96 -5.00
C GLY A 55 -13.68 -6.52 -4.89
N ASP A 56 -13.03 -6.75 -6.02
CA ASP A 56 -11.65 -7.23 -6.10
C ASP A 56 -10.68 -6.15 -5.55
N ALA A 57 -10.92 -4.87 -5.85
CA ALA A 57 -10.14 -3.74 -5.30
C ALA A 57 -10.25 -3.66 -3.77
N ARG A 58 -11.46 -3.75 -3.23
CA ARG A 58 -11.69 -3.76 -1.77
C ARG A 58 -11.01 -4.96 -1.10
N TRP A 59 -11.11 -6.14 -1.73
CA TRP A 59 -10.47 -7.35 -1.22
C TRP A 59 -8.94 -7.21 -1.23
N LEU A 60 -8.37 -6.68 -2.32
CA LEU A 60 -6.93 -6.49 -2.45
C LEU A 60 -6.40 -5.51 -1.40
N ALA A 61 -7.01 -4.33 -1.27
CA ALA A 61 -6.62 -3.34 -0.28
C ALA A 61 -6.61 -3.94 1.15
N ARG A 62 -7.68 -4.64 1.53
CA ARG A 62 -7.75 -5.32 2.83
C ARG A 62 -6.58 -6.29 3.03
N ASN A 63 -6.30 -7.17 2.07
CA ASN A 63 -5.24 -8.16 2.21
C ASN A 63 -3.84 -7.54 2.17
N VAL A 64 -3.65 -6.48 1.39
CA VAL A 64 -2.37 -5.77 1.33
C VAL A 64 -2.06 -5.14 2.69
N PHE A 65 -3.02 -4.47 3.32
CA PHE A 65 -2.81 -3.89 4.66
C PHE A 65 -2.76 -4.94 5.78
N ASP A 66 -3.45 -6.07 5.64
CA ASP A 66 -3.46 -7.15 6.65
C ASP A 66 -2.22 -8.06 6.57
N LYS A 67 -1.66 -8.27 5.36
CA LYS A 67 -0.71 -9.36 5.09
C LYS A 67 0.58 -8.95 4.38
N ALA A 68 0.62 -7.79 3.72
CA ALA A 68 1.69 -7.43 2.77
C ALA A 68 2.50 -6.20 3.19
N PHE A 69 1.83 -5.18 3.75
CA PHE A 69 2.52 -4.17 4.54
C PHE A 69 3.12 -4.90 5.73
N SER A 70 4.42 -5.16 5.67
CA SER A 70 5.08 -5.86 6.76
C SER A 70 4.92 -5.00 8.00
N LYS A 71 4.59 -5.65 9.12
CA LYS A 71 4.53 -4.96 10.42
C LYS A 71 5.84 -4.20 10.65
N GLU A 72 6.96 -4.71 10.15
CA GLU A 72 8.29 -4.09 10.20
C GLU A 72 8.37 -2.77 9.43
N ILE A 73 7.73 -2.65 8.26
CA ILE A 73 7.65 -1.39 7.51
C ILE A 73 6.79 -0.38 8.27
N VAL A 74 5.64 -0.81 8.79
CA VAL A 74 4.76 0.07 9.58
C VAL A 74 5.47 0.50 10.88
N ILE A 75 6.16 -0.42 11.56
CA ILE A 75 6.94 -0.15 12.76
C ILE A 75 8.10 0.80 12.45
N SER A 76 8.81 0.60 11.33
CA SER A 76 9.91 1.48 10.92
C SER A 76 9.42 2.89 10.61
N ASP A 77 8.28 3.02 9.94
CA ASP A 77 7.68 4.32 9.61
C ASP A 77 7.21 5.05 10.87
N VAL A 78 6.46 4.36 11.75
CA VAL A 78 6.06 4.88 13.06
C VAL A 78 7.27 5.29 13.90
N ASN A 79 8.33 4.49 13.94
CA ASN A 79 9.56 4.82 14.67
C ASN A 79 10.25 6.06 14.11
N SER A 80 10.22 6.24 12.79
CA SER A 80 10.77 7.43 12.13
C SER A 80 9.97 8.70 12.47
N LEU A 81 8.63 8.60 12.52
CA LEU A 81 7.76 9.69 12.98
C LEU A 81 8.00 10.05 14.45
N ILE A 82 8.12 9.05 15.34
CA ILE A 82 8.45 9.27 16.76
C ILE A 82 9.82 9.96 16.90
N ALA A 83 10.81 9.54 16.12
CA ALA A 83 12.13 10.16 16.13
C ALA A 83 12.07 11.62 15.67
N LEU A 84 11.21 11.95 14.70
CA LEU A 84 10.98 13.34 14.30
C LEU A 84 10.32 14.15 15.43
N THR A 85 9.34 13.59 16.15
CA THR A 85 8.67 14.29 17.26
C THR A 85 9.58 14.50 18.47
N ASN A 86 10.42 13.53 18.83
CA ASN A 86 11.34 13.65 19.98
C ASN A 86 12.50 14.64 19.75
N ASN A 87 12.76 15.03 18.50
CA ASN A 87 13.72 16.11 18.17
C ASN A 87 13.05 17.50 18.15
N VAL A 88 11.75 17.59 18.47
CA VAL A 88 11.06 18.87 18.66
C VAL A 88 11.05 19.21 20.14
N GLU A 89 12.17 19.73 20.66
CA GLU A 89 12.09 20.62 21.80
C GLU A 89 11.61 21.99 21.28
N GLY A 90 10.33 22.28 21.54
CA GLY A 90 9.75 23.61 21.32
C GLY A 90 9.04 23.80 19.98
N ALA A 91 7.78 23.39 19.90
CA ALA A 91 6.78 24.08 19.10
C ALA A 91 5.40 23.83 19.73
N GLU A 92 4.70 24.93 19.91
CA GLU A 92 3.55 25.16 20.78
C GLU A 92 2.34 24.27 20.44
N ASP A 93 1.55 23.98 21.48
CA ASP A 93 0.22 23.40 21.39
C ASP A 93 -0.61 24.07 20.28
N ASN A 94 -0.99 23.30 19.27
CA ASN A 94 -2.17 23.64 18.48
C ASN A 94 -3.10 22.45 18.44
N SER A 95 -4.21 22.58 19.16
CA SER A 95 -5.15 21.50 19.43
C SER A 95 -5.78 20.98 18.13
N GLY A 96 -5.52 19.71 17.81
CA GLY A 96 -6.04 19.01 16.64
C GLY A 96 -7.52 18.63 16.72
N TYR A 97 -8.39 19.44 17.35
CA TYR A 97 -9.81 19.14 17.53
C TYR A 97 -10.67 19.31 16.25
N GLY A 98 -10.07 19.55 15.07
CA GLY A 98 -10.78 19.92 13.85
C GLY A 98 -10.66 18.98 12.63
N ALA A 99 -9.83 17.94 12.65
CA ALA A 99 -9.64 17.10 11.46
C ALA A 99 -10.79 16.09 11.27
N ARG A 100 -11.92 16.56 10.73
CA ARG A 100 -12.98 15.71 10.18
C ARG A 100 -12.82 15.66 8.66
N ILE A 101 -12.43 14.51 8.13
CA ILE A 101 -12.57 14.24 6.70
C ILE A 101 -14.03 13.84 6.48
N GLY A 102 -14.80 14.78 5.94
CA GLY A 102 -16.14 14.57 5.40
C GLY A 102 -16.09 14.59 3.88
#